data_AF-A0A519XH25-F1
#
_entry.id   AF-A0A519XH25-F1
#
_cell.length_a   1.000
_cell.length_b   1.000
_cell.length_c   1.000
_cell.angle_alpha   90.00
_cell.angle_beta   90.00
_cell.angle_gamma   90.00
#
_symmetry.space_group_name_H-M   'P 1'
#
loop_
_entity.id
_entity.type
_entity.pdbx_description
1 polymer ?
#
loop_
_entity_poly.entity_id
_entity_poly.type
_entity_poly.pdbx_seq_one_letter_code
_entity_poly.pdbx_strand_id
1 'polypeptide(L)'
;MKPLTLLVILFFAITLNAQKVGLVLSGGGAKGIAHIGILKALEENNIPVDYITGTSMGGIVGAMYAAGYSPAQIEKIALSSDFQ
;
A
#
# COMPACT_ATOMS: atom_id res chain seq x y z
N MET A 1 -9.07 11.69 -36.68
CA MET A 1 -8.36 12.61 -35.75
C MET A 1 -6.93 12.79 -36.26
N LYS A 2 -6.39 14.01 -36.29
CA LYS A 2 -5.05 14.26 -36.86
C LYS A 2 -3.97 13.63 -35.95
N PRO A 3 -2.95 12.92 -36.48
CA PRO A 3 -1.96 12.21 -35.68
C PRO A 3 -1.19 13.11 -34.71
N LEU A 4 -1.02 14.38 -35.05
CA LEU A 4 -0.39 15.39 -34.18
C LEU A 4 -1.17 15.63 -32.88
N THR A 5 -2.50 15.60 -32.92
CA THR A 5 -3.34 15.79 -31.73
C THR A 5 -3.18 14.63 -30.74
N LEU A 6 -3.02 13.40 -31.23
CA LEU A 6 -2.80 12.22 -30.40
C LEU A 6 -1.43 12.28 -29.70
N LEU A 7 -0.40 12.73 -30.41
CA LEU A 7 0.95 12.88 -29.88
C LEU A 7 1.01 13.91 -28.74
N VAL A 8 0.30 15.03 -28.88
CA VAL A 8 0.22 16.08 -27.86
C VAL A 8 -0.51 15.59 -26.60
N ILE A 9 -1.61 14.85 -26.77
CA ILE A 9 -2.35 14.25 -25.64
C ILE A 9 -1.46 13.23 -24.91
N LEU A 10 -0.76 12.37 -25.65
CA LEU A 10 0.14 11.38 -25.07
C LEU A 10 1.27 12.07 -24.30
N PHE A 11 1.88 13.12 -24.86
CA PHE A 11 2.93 13.89 -24.19
C PHE A 11 2.45 14.47 -22.85
N PHE A 12 1.27 15.11 -22.82
CA PHE A 12 0.70 15.63 -21.58
C PHE A 12 0.33 14.54 -20.58
N ALA A 13 -0.20 13.41 -21.04
CA ALA A 13 -0.55 12.28 -20.17
C ALA A 13 0.68 11.71 -19.45
N ILE A 14 1.84 11.70 -20.09
CA ILE A 14 3.11 11.21 -19.50
C ILE A 14 3.64 12.18 -18.43
N THR A 15 3.29 13.47 -18.50
CA THR A 15 3.78 14.49 -17.56
C THR A 15 2.93 14.65 -16.30
N LEU A 16 1.75 14.04 -16.25
CA LEU A 16 0.86 14.10 -15.08
C LEU A 16 1.40 13.18 -13.98
N ASN A 17 1.81 13.78 -12.86
CA ASN A 17 2.14 13.04 -11.65
C ASN A 17 0.89 12.91 -10.77
N ALA A 18 0.49 11.68 -10.46
CA ALA A 18 -0.55 11.43 -9.47
C ALA A 18 -0.10 11.88 -8.07
N GLN A 19 -1.06 12.27 -7.23
CA GLN A 19 -0.79 12.58 -5.82
C GLN A 19 -0.17 11.37 -5.14
N LYS A 20 0.97 11.58 -4.47
CA LYS A 20 1.69 10.53 -3.76
C LYS A 20 1.14 10.34 -2.36
N VAL A 21 1.05 9.09 -1.91
CA VAL A 21 0.56 8.72 -0.58
C VAL A 21 1.67 8.04 0.21
N GLY A 22 2.00 8.63 1.37
CA GLY A 22 2.88 8.03 2.37
C GLY A 22 2.07 7.48 3.54
N LEU A 23 2.24 6.19 3.84
CA LEU A 23 1.60 5.51 4.96
C LEU A 23 2.61 5.29 6.11
N VAL A 24 2.25 5.75 7.32
CA VAL A 24 3.08 5.61 8.53
C VAL A 24 2.36 4.70 9.53
N LEU A 25 2.96 3.56 9.85
CA LEU A 25 2.39 2.56 10.76
C LEU A 25 3.13 2.57 12.11
N SER A 26 2.44 2.98 13.17
CA SER A 26 3.00 2.99 14.52
C SER A 26 3.27 1.58 15.07
N GLY A 27 4.12 1.48 16.10
CA GLY A 27 4.24 0.26 16.89
C GLY A 27 3.00 -0.02 17.76
N GLY A 28 2.90 -1.23 18.30
CA GLY A 28 1.76 -1.60 19.16
C GLY A 28 1.73 -3.04 19.66
N GLY A 29 2.84 -3.78 19.54
CA GLY A 29 2.90 -5.21 19.86
C GLY A 29 1.83 -5.99 19.09
N ALA A 30 1.17 -6.96 19.75
CA ALA A 30 0.11 -7.78 19.16
C ALA A 30 -1.05 -6.94 18.59
N LYS A 31 -1.37 -5.77 19.17
CA LYS A 31 -2.43 -4.88 18.65
C LYS A 31 -2.09 -4.27 17.29
N GLY A 32 -0.81 -4.28 16.90
CA GLY A 32 -0.36 -3.79 15.59
C GLY A 32 -0.88 -4.60 14.40
N ILE A 33 -1.45 -5.80 14.63
CA ILE A 33 -2.17 -6.56 13.60
C ILE A 33 -3.37 -5.78 13.04
N ALA A 34 -3.91 -4.81 13.79
CA ALA A 34 -4.98 -3.91 13.30
C ALA A 34 -4.58 -3.11 12.04
N HIS A 35 -3.27 -2.88 11.81
CA HIS A 35 -2.78 -2.23 10.60
C HIS A 35 -3.14 -3.00 9.31
N ILE A 36 -3.35 -4.32 9.39
CA ILE A 36 -3.81 -5.11 8.25
C ILE A 36 -5.20 -4.66 7.79
N GLY A 37 -6.08 -4.30 8.73
CA GLY A 37 -7.40 -3.74 8.43
C GLY A 37 -7.33 -2.37 7.74
N ILE A 38 -6.35 -1.54 8.11
CA ILE A 38 -6.09 -0.27 7.41
C ILE A 38 -5.69 -0.53 5.96
N LEU A 39 -4.79 -1.48 5.71
CA LEU A 39 -4.37 -1.82 4.34
C LEU A 39 -5.54 -2.31 3.48
N LYS A 40 -6.40 -3.18 4.04
CA LYS A 40 -7.65 -3.61 3.36
C LYS A 40 -8.53 -2.41 2.99
N ALA A 41 -8.78 -1.52 3.94
CA ALA A 41 -9.60 -0.34 3.70
C ALA A 41 -9.02 0.58 2.62
N LEU A 42 -7.69 0.74 2.57
CA LEU A 42 -7.02 1.53 1.53
C LEU A 42 -7.18 0.89 0.14
N GLU A 43 -6.98 -0.42 0.02
CA GLU A 43 -7.17 -1.15 -1.25
C GLU A 43 -8.63 -1.10 -1.72
N GLU A 44 -9.60 -1.34 -0.83
CA GLU A 44 -11.04 -1.28 -1.12
C GLU A 44 -11.48 0.09 -1.65
N ASN A 45 -10.80 1.16 -1.20
CA ASN A 45 -11.08 2.53 -1.62
C ASN A 45 -10.18 3.01 -2.77
N ASN A 46 -9.40 2.13 -3.39
CA ASN A 46 -8.47 2.46 -4.47
C ASN A 46 -7.48 3.58 -4.10
N ILE A 47 -6.99 3.58 -2.85
CA ILE A 47 -5.98 4.54 -2.37
C ILE A 47 -4.61 3.88 -2.50
N PRO A 48 -3.80 4.21 -3.53
CA PRO A 48 -2.49 3.61 -3.70
C PRO A 48 -1.54 4.13 -2.62
N VAL A 49 -0.66 3.26 -2.09
CA VAL A 49 0.40 3.63 -1.16
C VAL A 49 1.73 3.61 -1.91
N ASP A 50 2.35 4.78 -2.07
CA ASP A 50 3.64 4.91 -2.76
C ASP A 50 4.83 4.70 -1.83
N TYR A 51 4.68 5.12 -0.58
CA TYR A 51 5.71 5.01 0.44
C TYR A 51 5.09 4.44 1.71
N ILE A 52 5.80 3.53 2.36
CA ILE A 52 5.37 2.96 3.63
C ILE A 52 6.54 2.91 4.60
N THR A 53 6.29 3.31 5.84
CA THR A 53 7.26 3.20 6.94
C THR A 53 6.53 2.75 8.19
N GLY A 54 7.24 2.06 9.08
CA GLY A 54 6.63 1.63 10.33
C GLY A 54 7.65 1.23 11.39
N THR A 55 7.19 1.20 12.64
CA THR A 55 8.00 0.84 13.81
C THR A 55 7.47 -0.45 14.44
N SER A 56 8.37 -1.37 14.83
CA SER A 56 8.01 -2.65 15.48
C SER A 56 6.94 -3.40 14.67
N MET A 57 5.77 -3.71 15.25
CA MET A 57 4.69 -4.42 14.54
C MET A 57 4.20 -3.68 13.29
N GLY A 58 4.13 -2.34 13.32
CA GLY A 58 3.82 -1.55 12.13
C GLY A 58 4.89 -1.67 11.05
N GLY A 59 6.15 -1.83 11.45
CA GLY A 59 7.26 -2.13 10.53
C GLY A 59 7.16 -3.53 9.93
N ILE A 60 6.77 -4.54 10.71
CA ILE A 60 6.56 -5.92 10.22
C ILE A 60 5.43 -5.96 9.19
N VAL A 61 4.25 -5.41 9.51
CA VAL A 61 3.11 -5.34 8.59
C VAL A 61 3.45 -4.51 7.35
N GLY A 62 4.07 -3.34 7.55
CA GLY A 62 4.46 -2.46 6.45
C GLY A 62 5.50 -3.08 5.53
N ALA A 63 6.47 -3.83 6.06
CA ALA A 63 7.48 -4.53 5.27
C ALA A 63 6.87 -5.66 4.41
N MET A 64 5.93 -6.44 4.96
CA MET A 64 5.23 -7.46 4.17
C MET A 64 4.42 -6.84 3.03
N TYR A 65 3.69 -5.75 3.31
CA TYR A 65 2.94 -5.04 2.27
C TYR A 65 3.86 -4.46 1.19
N ALA A 66 4.97 -3.82 1.58
CA ALA A 66 5.99 -3.32 0.66
C ALA A 66 6.64 -4.44 -0.19
N ALA A 67 6.74 -5.66 0.36
CA ALA A 67 7.25 -6.84 -0.33
C ALA A 67 6.23 -7.44 -1.32
N GLY A 68 5.03 -6.85 -1.46
CA GLY A 68 4.01 -7.26 -2.43
C GLY A 68 3.01 -8.29 -1.91
N TYR A 69 2.98 -8.55 -0.59
CA TYR A 69 1.93 -9.38 0.00
C TYR A 69 0.62 -8.61 0.05
N SER A 70 -0.47 -9.24 -0.38
CA SER A 70 -1.81 -8.67 -0.22
C SER A 70 -2.21 -8.66 1.27
N PRO A 71 -3.09 -7.74 1.70
CA PRO A 71 -3.56 -7.70 3.08
C PRO A 71 -4.18 -9.03 3.56
N ALA A 72 -4.82 -9.79 2.65
CA ALA A 72 -5.34 -11.12 2.95
C ALA A 72 -4.23 -12.16 3.21
N GLN A 73 -3.12 -12.10 2.48
CA GLN A 73 -1.97 -12.97 2.74
C GLN A 73 -1.31 -12.62 4.07
N ILE A 74 -1.17 -11.33 4.38
CA ILE A 74 -0.61 -10.85 5.65
C ILE A 74 -1.50 -11.29 6.82
N GLU A 75 -2.83 -11.16 6.68
CA GLU A 75 -3.79 -11.66 7.68
C GLU A 75 -3.64 -13.15 7.93
N LYS A 76 -3.54 -13.95 6.86
CA LYS A 76 -3.36 -15.40 6.98
C LYS A 76 -2.09 -15.76 7.76
N ILE A 77 -0.99 -15.03 7.52
CA ILE A 77 0.26 -15.21 8.26
C ILE A 77 0.08 -14.82 9.72
N ALA A 78 -0.53 -13.66 10.00
CA ALA A 78 -0.76 -13.16 11.35
C ALA A 78 -1.68 -14.09 12.19
N LEU A 79 -2.56 -14.86 11.53
CA LEU A 79 -3.45 -15.83 12.17
C LEU A 79 -2.87 -17.26 12.21
N SER A 80 -1.65 -17.48 11.71
CA SER A 80 -1.01 -18.79 11.74
C SER A 80 -0.48 -19.14 13.14
N SER A 81 -0.40 -20.44 13.44
CA SER A 81 0.15 -20.95 14.71
C SER A 81 1.62 -20.63 14.92
N ASP A 82 2.37 -20.35 13.84
CA ASP A 82 3.80 -20.01 13.94
C ASP A 82 4.00 -18.56 14.40
N PHE A 83 2.99 -17.72 14.22
CA PHE A 83 3.03 -16.30 14.56
C PHE A 83 2.36 -15.96 15.90
N GLN A 84 1.36 -16.75 16.31
CA GLN A 84 0.66 -16.60 17.60
C GLN A 84 1.41 -17.31 18.73
#